data_AF-A0A383A557-F1
#
_entry.id   AF-A0A383A557-F1
#
_cell.length_a   1.000
_cell.length_b   1.000
_cell.length_c   1.000
_cell.angle_alpha   90.00
_cell.angle_beta   90.00
_cell.angle_gamma   90.00
#
_symmetry.space_group_name_H-M   'P 1'
#
loop_
_entity.id
_entity.type
_entity.pdbx_description
1 polymer ?
#
loop_
_entity_poly.entity_id
_entity_poly.type
_entity_poly.pdbx_seq_one_letter_code
_entity_poly.pdbx_strand_id
1 'polypeptide(L)'
;MDASNSKLTITATDLDLIFITEIKDIKIYEEGKTTTTSSILYDIIRKFSSGKKINFSFSSENKLELESEKSIFHLNCIASSEFPITDENFNENQFSIKAKSLLKLLNKCKFSVSNDETRHYLSGIFFHQTQIDGKNFLT
;
A
#
# COMPACT_ATOMS: atom_id res chain seq x y z
N MET A 1 0.85 9.56 -3.03
CA MET A 1 -0.60 9.71 -3.23
C MET A 1 -0.82 10.17 -4.66
N ASP A 2 -1.73 9.51 -5.38
CA ASP A 2 -2.08 9.78 -6.78
C ASP A 2 -3.60 9.80 -6.90
N ALA A 3 -4.15 10.96 -7.28
CA ALA A 3 -5.57 11.13 -7.52
C ALA A 3 -5.81 11.22 -9.04
N SER A 4 -6.40 10.15 -9.60
CA SER A 4 -6.78 10.07 -11.01
C SER A 4 -7.96 9.09 -11.18
N ASN A 5 -8.72 9.16 -12.27
CA ASN A 5 -9.75 8.15 -12.60
C ASN A 5 -10.76 7.83 -11.46
N SER A 6 -11.22 8.84 -10.71
CA SER A 6 -12.11 8.68 -9.55
C SER A 6 -11.58 7.77 -8.43
N LYS A 7 -10.25 7.59 -8.35
CA LYS A 7 -9.56 6.84 -7.30
C LYS A 7 -8.42 7.65 -6.68
N LEU A 8 -8.17 7.39 -5.41
CA LEU A 8 -6.95 7.80 -4.72
C LEU A 8 -6.09 6.55 -4.48
N THR A 9 -4.93 6.50 -5.13
CA THR A 9 -3.92 5.48 -4.90
C THR A 9 -2.91 6.00 -3.87
N ILE A 10 -2.74 5.25 -2.79
CA ILE A 10 -1.76 5.52 -1.75
C ILE A 10 -0.70 4.42 -1.83
N THR A 11 0.53 4.84 -2.12
CA THR A 11 1.71 3.98 -2.14
C THR A 11 2.60 4.34 -0.96
N ALA A 12 3.03 3.33 -0.20
CA ALA A 12 4.04 3.44 0.84
C ALA A 12 5.10 2.36 0.59
N THR A 13 6.37 2.68 0.74
CA THR A 13 7.45 1.73 0.47
C THR A 13 8.66 2.00 1.35
N ASP A 14 9.45 0.97 1.58
CA ASP A 14 10.83 1.04 2.04
C ASP A 14 11.72 0.23 1.07
N LEU A 15 12.86 -0.28 1.53
CA LEU A 15 13.79 -1.08 0.72
C LEU A 15 13.29 -2.50 0.44
N ASP A 16 12.35 -3.01 1.25
CA ASP A 16 11.94 -4.43 1.23
C ASP A 16 10.49 -4.62 0.77
N LEU A 17 9.61 -3.65 1.07
CA LEU A 17 8.17 -3.79 0.90
C LEU A 17 7.54 -2.57 0.21
N ILE A 18 6.63 -2.86 -0.71
CA ILE A 18 5.74 -1.88 -1.33
C ILE A 18 4.29 -2.20 -0.93
N PHE A 19 3.59 -1.21 -0.38
CA PHE A 19 2.16 -1.26 -0.11
C PHE A 19 1.44 -0.30 -1.03
N ILE A 20 0.44 -0.83 -1.75
CA ILE A 20 -0.44 -0.05 -2.62
C ILE A 20 -1.86 -0.29 -2.16
N THR A 21 -2.60 0.78 -1.88
CA THR A 21 -4.03 0.73 -1.62
C THR A 21 -4.76 1.73 -2.49
N GLU A 22 -5.97 1.36 -2.90
CA GLU A 22 -6.84 2.19 -3.72
C GLU A 22 -8.13 2.49 -2.98
N ILE A 23 -8.45 3.78 -2.84
CA ILE A 23 -9.74 4.25 -2.38
C ILE A 23 -10.53 4.66 -3.62
N LYS A 24 -11.64 3.98 -3.88
CA LYS A 24 -12.51 4.20 -5.05
C LYS A 24 -13.63 5.19 -4.73
N ASP A 25 -14.32 5.62 -5.78
CA ASP A 25 -15.51 6.47 -5.70
C ASP A 25 -15.25 7.83 -5.03
N ILE A 26 -14.05 8.38 -5.26
CA ILE A 26 -13.70 9.72 -4.77
C ILE A 26 -14.07 10.79 -5.80
N LYS A 27 -14.39 11.99 -5.31
CA LYS A 27 -14.59 13.15 -6.16
C LYS A 27 -13.24 13.82 -6.43
N ILE A 28 -12.87 13.91 -7.70
CA ILE A 28 -11.66 14.59 -8.15
C ILE A 28 -12.08 15.87 -8.88
N TYR A 29 -11.58 17.01 -8.41
CA TYR A 29 -11.74 18.29 -9.11
C TYR A 29 -10.56 18.57 -10.04
N GLU A 30 -9.37 18.18 -9.58
CA GLU A 30 -8.11 18.28 -10.30
C GLU A 30 -7.29 17.02 -10.02
N GLU A 31 -6.76 16.39 -11.06
CA GLU A 31 -5.86 15.25 -10.92
C GLU A 31 -4.49 15.71 -10.41
N GLY A 32 -3.81 14.88 -9.62
CA GLY A 32 -2.53 15.29 -9.07
C GLY A 32 -1.82 14.19 -8.29
N LYS A 33 -0.52 14.38 -8.11
CA LYS A 33 0.35 13.46 -7.38
C LYS A 33 1.20 14.21 -6.38
N THR A 34 1.39 13.62 -5.21
CA THR A 34 2.26 14.17 -4.18
C THR A 34 2.69 13.11 -3.17
N THR A 35 3.64 13.46 -2.32
CA THR A 35 4.05 12.69 -1.16
C THR A 35 3.68 13.44 0.11
N THR A 36 3.53 12.72 1.22
CA THR A 36 3.41 13.34 2.54
C THR A 36 3.81 12.33 3.61
N THR A 37 4.00 12.79 4.85
CA THR A 37 4.33 11.91 5.97
C THR A 37 3.11 11.09 6.39
N SER A 38 3.21 9.76 6.23
CA SER A 38 2.11 8.82 6.52
C SER A 38 1.65 8.84 7.98
N SER A 39 2.58 8.94 8.93
CA SER A 39 2.26 8.99 10.36
C SER A 39 1.47 10.24 10.74
N ILE A 40 1.87 11.41 10.23
CA ILE A 40 1.16 12.67 10.47
C ILE A 40 -0.23 12.63 9.82
N LEU A 41 -0.32 12.16 8.58
CA LEU A 41 -1.59 11.98 7.87
C LEU A 41 -2.55 11.08 8.67
N TYR A 42 -2.07 9.94 9.15
CA TYR A 42 -2.84 9.01 9.98
C TYR A 42 -3.31 9.67 11.28
N ASP A 43 -2.41 10.39 11.97
CA ASP A 43 -2.72 11.07 13.23
C ASP A 43 -3.77 12.17 13.08
N ILE A 44 -3.82 12.83 11.93
CA ILE A 44 -4.87 13.80 11.59
C ILE A 44 -6.19 13.07 11.30
N ILE A 45 -6.18 12.13 10.35
CA ILE A 45 -7.40 11.47 9.86
C ILE A 45 -8.12 10.74 10.99
N ARG A 46 -7.39 10.03 11.87
CA ARG A 46 -8.01 9.28 12.98
C ARG A 46 -8.68 10.16 14.04
N LYS A 47 -8.44 11.47 14.03
CA LYS A 47 -9.08 12.43 14.94
C LYS A 47 -10.37 13.01 14.37
N PHE A 48 -10.65 12.82 13.07
CA PHE A 48 -11.91 13.24 12.49
C PHE A 48 -13.05 12.33 12.91
N SER A 49 -14.24 12.92 13.00
CA SER A 49 -15.47 12.16 13.25
C SER A 49 -15.76 11.24 12.07
N SER A 50 -16.28 10.04 12.36
CA SER A 50 -16.64 9.07 11.31
C SER A 50 -17.69 9.64 10.35
N GLY A 51 -17.57 9.27 9.07
CA GLY A 51 -18.50 9.68 8.00
C GLY A 51 -18.33 11.12 7.50
N LYS A 52 -17.36 11.87 8.03
CA LYS A 52 -17.03 13.22 7.53
C LYS A 52 -16.19 13.13 6.26
N LYS A 53 -16.45 14.06 5.34
CA LYS A 53 -15.66 14.20 4.11
C LYS A 53 -14.34 14.89 4.44
N ILE A 54 -13.27 14.38 3.86
CA ILE A 54 -11.94 14.96 3.96
C ILE A 54 -11.58 15.46 2.58
N ASN A 55 -11.36 16.77 2.46
CA ASN A 55 -10.90 17.40 1.23
C ASN A 55 -9.37 17.48 1.26
N PHE A 56 -8.79 17.25 0.09
CA PHE A 56 -7.37 17.41 -0.17
C PHE A 56 -7.19 18.43 -1.28
N SER A 57 -6.33 19.41 -1.08
CA SER A 57 -6.01 20.44 -2.07
C SER A 57 -4.53 20.86 -1.95
N PHE A 58 -3.96 21.41 -3.01
CA PHE A 58 -2.65 22.05 -2.90
C PHE A 58 -2.82 23.51 -2.49
N SER A 59 -2.22 23.88 -1.36
CA SER A 59 -2.14 25.29 -0.92
C SER A 59 -0.92 26.00 -1.53
N SER A 60 0.09 25.23 -1.94
CA SER A 60 1.22 25.63 -2.78
C SER A 60 1.88 24.36 -3.36
N GLU A 61 2.87 24.51 -4.24
CA GLU A 61 3.59 23.41 -4.90
C GLU A 61 4.00 22.26 -3.94
N ASN A 62 4.55 22.59 -2.76
CA ASN A 62 5.02 21.61 -1.78
C ASN A 62 4.19 21.58 -0.48
N LYS A 63 2.92 22.01 -0.53
CA LYS A 63 2.03 21.98 0.64
C LYS A 63 0.66 21.44 0.30
N LEU A 64 0.36 20.28 0.86
CA LEU A 64 -0.96 19.67 0.82
C LEU A 64 -1.81 20.18 1.99
N GLU A 65 -2.95 20.74 1.68
CA GLU A 65 -3.98 21.10 2.64
C GLU A 65 -4.97 19.95 2.81
N LEU A 66 -5.29 19.67 4.07
CA LEU A 66 -6.33 18.73 4.47
C LEU A 66 -7.39 19.50 5.23
N GLU A 67 -8.62 19.46 4.73
CA GLU A 67 -9.76 20.11 5.35
C GLU A 67 -10.84 19.08 5.67
N SER A 68 -11.37 19.15 6.89
CA SER A 68 -12.60 18.47 7.27
C SER A 68 -13.37 19.33 8.25
N GLU A 69 -14.62 19.65 7.91
CA GLU A 69 -15.52 20.51 8.69
C GLU A 69 -14.96 21.91 8.98
N LYS A 70 -14.38 22.14 10.16
CA LYS A 70 -13.75 23.42 10.56
C LYS A 70 -12.25 23.29 10.81
N SER A 71 -11.69 22.11 10.57
CA SER A 71 -10.29 21.81 10.82
C SER A 71 -9.54 21.83 9.50
N ILE A 72 -8.47 22.63 9.45
CA ILE A 72 -7.58 22.78 8.31
C ILE A 72 -6.16 22.46 8.79
N PHE A 73 -5.47 21.59 8.06
CA PHE A 73 -4.09 21.21 8.30
C PHE A 73 -3.28 21.39 7.04
N HIS A 74 -2.04 21.83 7.17
CA HIS A 74 -1.09 21.90 6.06
C HIS A 74 0.05 20.94 6.31
N LEU A 75 0.26 20.03 5.37
CA LEU A 75 1.35 19.07 5.38
C LEU A 75 2.38 19.47 4.34
N ASN A 76 3.65 19.44 4.74
CA ASN A 76 4.74 19.56 3.79
C ASN A 76 4.79 18.31 2.91
N CYS A 77 5.10 18.55 1.65
CA CYS A 77 5.19 17.54 0.62
C CYS A 77 6.54 17.61 -0.08
N ILE A 78 6.93 16.50 -0.68
CA ILE A 78 8.03 16.41 -1.63
C ILE A 78 7.44 15.98 -2.98
N ALA A 79 8.08 16.37 -4.08
CA ALA A 79 7.65 16.04 -5.42
C ALA A 79 7.48 14.51 -5.58
N SER A 80 6.43 14.07 -6.26
CA SER A 80 6.18 12.64 -6.48
C SER A 80 7.27 11.94 -7.30
N SER A 81 8.04 12.71 -8.09
CA SER A 81 9.19 12.22 -8.85
C SER A 81 10.36 11.78 -7.97
N GLU A 82 10.41 12.25 -6.72
CA GLU A 82 11.43 11.83 -5.74
C GLU A 82 11.00 10.59 -4.96
N PHE A 83 9.74 10.15 -5.10
CA PHE A 83 9.29 8.91 -4.49
C PHE A 83 9.90 7.72 -5.25
N PRO A 84 10.47 6.73 -4.55
CA PRO A 84 11.04 5.56 -5.20
C PRO A 84 9.91 4.74 -5.85
N ILE A 85 9.79 4.85 -7.17
CA ILE A 85 8.88 4.06 -7.97
C ILE A 85 9.67 2.86 -8.49
N THR A 86 9.13 1.65 -8.28
CA THR A 86 9.71 0.44 -8.83
C THR A 86 9.03 0.12 -10.16
N ASP A 87 9.80 0.07 -11.25
CA ASP A 87 9.33 -0.36 -12.59
C ASP A 87 9.23 -1.90 -12.68
N GLU A 88 8.68 -2.54 -11.65
CA GLU A 88 8.53 -4.00 -11.62
C GLU A 88 7.23 -4.44 -12.33
N ASN A 89 7.38 -5.32 -13.32
CA ASN A 89 6.25 -5.95 -13.97
C ASN A 89 5.74 -7.14 -13.12
N PHE A 90 4.85 -6.85 -12.18
CA PHE A 90 4.22 -7.88 -11.34
C PHE A 90 3.20 -8.77 -12.06
N ASN A 91 3.06 -8.65 -13.40
CA ASN A 91 2.02 -9.37 -14.16
C ASN A 91 2.44 -10.73 -14.71
N GLU A 92 3.64 -11.20 -14.39
CA GLU A 92 4.10 -12.53 -14.79
C GLU A 92 3.70 -13.60 -13.75
N ASN A 93 3.27 -14.78 -14.23
CA ASN A 93 3.00 -15.97 -13.40
C ASN A 93 2.00 -15.79 -12.23
N GLN A 94 0.92 -15.04 -12.46
CA GLN A 94 -0.12 -14.82 -11.46
C GLN A 94 -1.09 -16.01 -11.31
N PHE A 95 -1.55 -16.24 -10.08
CA PHE A 95 -2.68 -17.11 -9.78
C PHE A 95 -3.56 -16.52 -8.67
N SER A 96 -4.82 -16.97 -8.59
CA SER A 96 -5.75 -16.52 -7.56
C SER A 96 -5.90 -17.56 -6.45
N ILE A 97 -5.84 -17.11 -5.19
CA ILE A 97 -6.06 -17.94 -4.01
C ILE A 97 -6.99 -17.21 -3.03
N LYS A 98 -7.83 -17.97 -2.31
CA LYS A 98 -8.65 -17.41 -1.24
C LYS A 98 -7.74 -16.88 -0.12
N ALA A 99 -7.89 -15.59 0.22
CA ALA A 99 -7.07 -14.94 1.26
C ALA A 99 -7.06 -15.72 2.60
N LYS A 100 -8.21 -16.24 3.04
CA LYS A 100 -8.30 -17.07 4.25
C LYS A 100 -7.48 -18.36 4.16
N SER A 101 -7.41 -18.98 2.98
CA SER A 101 -6.60 -20.19 2.76
C SER A 101 -5.11 -19.87 2.78
N LEU A 102 -4.69 -18.79 2.09
CA LEU A 102 -3.30 -18.34 2.11
C LEU A 102 -2.83 -17.97 3.52
N LEU A 103 -3.64 -17.20 4.26
CA LEU A 103 -3.34 -16.85 5.66
C LEU A 103 -3.21 -18.09 6.55
N LYS A 104 -4.04 -19.11 6.33
CA LYS A 104 -3.94 -20.39 7.05
C LYS A 104 -2.64 -21.11 6.73
N LEU A 105 -2.19 -21.14 5.47
CA LEU A 105 -0.91 -21.73 5.07
C LEU A 105 0.26 -20.98 5.71
N LEU A 106 0.31 -19.65 5.57
CA LEU A 106 1.33 -18.79 6.17
C LEU A 106 1.47 -19.02 7.67
N ASN A 107 0.35 -19.05 8.41
CA ASN A 107 0.38 -19.29 9.86
C ASN A 107 0.86 -20.70 10.25
N LYS A 108 0.73 -21.70 9.36
CA LYS A 108 1.24 -23.06 9.57
C LYS A 108 2.73 -23.22 9.24
N CYS A 109 3.34 -22.28 8.53
CA CYS A 109 4.73 -22.38 8.08
C CYS A 109 5.64 -21.37 8.80
N LYS A 110 5.14 -20.18 9.14
CA LYS A 110 5.96 -19.06 9.63
C LYS A 110 6.78 -19.36 10.89
N PHE A 111 6.35 -20.30 11.73
CA PHE A 111 7.06 -20.63 12.97
C PHE A 111 8.27 -21.55 12.74
N SER A 112 8.39 -22.14 11.54
CA SER A 112 9.48 -23.05 11.17
C SER A 112 10.58 -22.37 10.36
N VAL A 113 10.48 -21.05 10.11
CA VAL A 113 11.53 -20.30 9.42
C VAL A 113 12.72 -20.08 10.36
N SER A 114 13.92 -20.00 9.79
CA SER A 114 15.15 -19.75 10.53
C SER A 114 15.22 -18.29 10.99
N ASN A 115 15.48 -18.08 12.29
CA ASN A 115 15.84 -16.76 12.84
C ASN A 115 17.35 -16.50 12.78
N ASP A 116 18.14 -17.47 12.30
CA ASP A 116 19.57 -17.30 12.07
C ASP A 116 19.78 -16.44 10.81
N GLU A 117 20.17 -15.19 11.03
CA GLU A 117 20.41 -14.20 9.99
C GLU A 117 21.55 -14.60 9.04
N THR A 118 22.40 -15.57 9.38
CA THR A 118 23.44 -16.07 8.46
C THR A 118 22.90 -17.07 7.42
N ARG A 119 21.67 -17.57 7.62
CA ARG A 119 21.00 -18.56 6.77
C ARG A 119 19.84 -17.94 6.01
N HIS A 120 20.11 -16.88 5.25
CA HIS A 120 19.10 -16.09 4.54
C HIS A 120 18.09 -16.91 3.71
N TYR A 121 18.53 -18.02 3.10
CA TYR A 121 17.68 -18.91 2.29
C TYR A 121 16.62 -19.68 3.10
N LEU A 122 16.67 -19.64 4.44
CA LEU A 122 15.70 -20.27 5.34
C LEU A 122 14.90 -19.25 6.15
N SER A 123 15.14 -17.95 5.96
CA SER A 123 14.50 -16.88 6.71
C SER A 123 13.10 -16.52 6.20
N GLY A 124 12.58 -17.28 5.23
CA GLY A 124 11.27 -17.05 4.61
C GLY A 124 10.47 -18.33 4.39
N ILE A 125 9.25 -18.17 3.91
CA ILE A 125 8.38 -19.28 3.48
C ILE A 125 8.61 -19.49 1.99
N PHE A 126 9.02 -20.70 1.62
CA PHE A 126 9.18 -21.07 0.22
C PHE A 126 7.82 -21.38 -0.40
N PHE A 127 7.39 -20.58 -1.38
CA PHE A 127 6.18 -20.83 -2.16
C PHE A 127 6.51 -21.62 -3.42
N HIS A 128 5.91 -22.79 -3.58
CA HIS A 128 6.17 -23.64 -4.74
C HIS A 128 4.87 -24.20 -5.34
N GLN A 129 4.75 -24.10 -6.67
CA GLN A 129 3.67 -24.76 -7.39
C GLN A 129 4.08 -26.17 -7.80
N THR A 130 3.30 -27.17 -7.38
CA THR A 130 3.42 -28.57 -7.82
C THR A 130 2.24 -28.97 -8.70
N GLN A 131 2.44 -29.94 -9.60
CA GLN A 131 1.39 -30.50 -10.43
C GLN A 131 1.24 -32.00 -10.18
N ILE A 132 0.04 -32.45 -9.84
CA ILE A 132 -0.30 -33.87 -9.61
C ILE A 132 -1.61 -34.17 -10.33
N ASP A 133 -1.64 -35.20 -11.17
CA ASP A 133 -2.83 -35.62 -11.96
C ASP A 133 -3.50 -34.46 -12.71
N GLY A 134 -2.69 -33.59 -13.32
CA GLY A 134 -3.16 -32.42 -14.06
C GLY A 134 -3.68 -31.27 -13.19
N LYS A 135 -3.63 -31.36 -11.86
CA LYS A 135 -4.03 -30.31 -10.93
C LYS A 135 -2.83 -29.60 -10.33
N ASN A 136 -2.92 -28.28 -10.21
CA ASN A 136 -1.90 -27.45 -9.58
C ASN A 136 -2.17 -27.29 -8.08
N PHE A 137 -1.12 -27.39 -7.27
CA PHE A 137 -1.14 -27.20 -5.83
C PHE A 137 -0.09 -26.16 -5.45
N LEU A 138 -0.40 -25.34 -4.46
CA LEU A 138 0.58 -24.50 -3.78
C LEU A 138 1.06 -25.26 -2.54
N THR A 139 2.34 -25.62 -2.52
CA THR A 139 3.02 -26.35 -1.45
C THR A 139 4.04 -25.47 -0.78
#